data_AF-A0A3M9ZMZ5-F1
#
_entry.id   AF-A0A3M9ZMZ5-F1
#
_cell.length_a   1.000
_cell.length_b   1.000
_cell.length_c   1.000
_cell.angle_alpha   90.00
_cell.angle_beta   90.00
_cell.angle_gamma   90.00
#
_symmetry.space_group_name_H-M   'P 1'
#
loop_
_entity.id
_entity.type
_entity.pdbx_description
1 polymer ?
#
loop_
_entity_poly.entity_id
_entity_poly.type
_entity_poly.pdbx_seq_one_letter_code
_entity_poly.pdbx_strand_id
1 'polypeptide(L)'
;MRIALALVLAISATTIQISTHAEMAAQTDDKVYVPGQPLLVYGTATPGEGVIVRLFAPDGTIARFDQAEPNDDGTFTDVLLTWPEASREMPYGTYTVEAISAGDSETIDVTFAAEAAITESPSPRRISTAVFAPTEAAIGAPMRIFVQVTSDGLLVAGDPAEILRATHVHPPGGGAVALDGDFRALHQGLYYADHEPSSLGTHVFHAVAFHQGTASHGSAVTTVLSGDIGAVTDRLAELDSLLAATSGELGRLSGEIGEFGSVLEGAASRVDESTGAMRESVTAIEGASLQLNALFFPIVGLVAFIVALQIAILARWR
;
A
#
# COMPACT_ATOMS: atom_id res chain seq x y z
N MET A 1 -81.87 49.72 -46.37
CA MET A 1 -80.43 49.78 -46.71
C MET A 1 -79.68 50.38 -45.52
N ARG A 2 -78.81 49.57 -44.88
CA ARG A 2 -77.64 49.94 -44.04
C ARG A 2 -77.86 50.52 -42.62
N ILE A 3 -77.91 49.59 -41.66
CA ILE A 3 -76.97 49.37 -40.52
C ILE A 3 -76.02 50.52 -40.16
N ALA A 4 -75.98 50.91 -38.87
CA ALA A 4 -74.73 51.14 -38.12
C ALA A 4 -74.98 51.03 -36.60
N LEU A 5 -74.41 49.97 -36.03
CA LEU A 5 -74.33 49.61 -34.61
C LEU A 5 -73.02 50.19 -34.06
N ALA A 6 -73.05 50.92 -32.94
CA ALA A 6 -71.85 51.40 -32.26
C ALA A 6 -71.45 50.41 -31.16
N LEU A 7 -70.28 49.78 -31.32
CA LEU A 7 -69.65 48.86 -30.37
C LEU A 7 -68.49 49.62 -29.70
N VAL A 8 -68.53 49.77 -28.37
CA VAL A 8 -67.41 50.32 -27.57
C VAL A 8 -66.60 49.14 -27.05
N LEU A 9 -65.32 49.08 -27.43
CA LEU A 9 -64.34 48.06 -27.02
C LEU A 9 -63.40 48.68 -25.98
N ALA A 10 -63.40 48.17 -24.75
CA ALA A 10 -62.44 48.53 -23.72
C ALA A 10 -61.18 47.66 -23.88
N ILE A 11 -60.02 48.28 -24.11
CA ILE A 11 -58.72 47.61 -24.23
C ILE A 11 -58.01 47.70 -22.87
N SER A 12 -57.83 46.55 -22.21
CA SER A 12 -56.98 46.40 -21.03
C SER A 12 -55.50 46.33 -21.45
N ALA A 13 -54.71 47.31 -21.05
CA ALA A 13 -53.26 47.33 -21.28
C ALA A 13 -52.56 46.43 -20.25
N THR A 14 -52.16 45.23 -20.67
CA THR A 14 -51.14 44.44 -19.97
C THR A 14 -49.77 44.95 -20.37
N THR A 15 -49.06 45.60 -19.44
CA THR A 15 -47.64 45.91 -19.57
C THR A 15 -46.86 44.60 -19.52
N ILE A 16 -46.26 44.23 -20.65
CA ILE A 16 -45.24 43.18 -20.71
C ILE A 16 -43.97 43.81 -20.13
N GLN A 17 -43.58 43.41 -18.91
CA GLN A 17 -42.25 43.73 -18.41
C GLN A 17 -41.25 42.84 -19.15
N ILE A 18 -40.48 43.44 -20.06
CA ILE A 18 -39.30 42.81 -20.66
C ILE A 18 -38.16 43.07 -19.68
N SER A 19 -37.80 42.07 -18.87
CA SER A 19 -36.59 42.14 -18.05
C SER A 19 -35.39 42.06 -19.00
N THR A 20 -34.69 43.18 -19.19
CA THR A 20 -33.38 43.18 -19.86
C THR A 20 -32.36 42.68 -18.84
N HIS A 21 -31.94 41.42 -18.97
CA HIS A 21 -30.78 40.92 -18.22
C HIS A 21 -29.54 41.67 -18.68
N ALA A 22 -28.82 42.31 -17.74
CA ALA A 22 -27.49 42.82 -18.01
C ALA A 22 -26.53 41.63 -18.04
N GLU A 23 -25.74 41.52 -19.12
CA GLU A 23 -24.66 40.52 -19.18
C GLU A 23 -23.65 40.83 -18.07
N MET A 24 -23.40 39.82 -17.23
CA MET A 24 -22.46 39.96 -16.13
C MET A 24 -21.05 40.17 -16.69
N ALA A 25 -20.35 41.18 -16.18
CA ALA A 25 -18.94 41.39 -16.48
C ALA A 25 -18.24 41.92 -15.23
N ALA A 26 -17.03 41.46 -14.97
CA ALA A 26 -16.19 41.94 -13.87
C ALA A 26 -14.76 42.17 -14.35
N GLN A 27 -14.09 43.16 -13.76
CA GLN A 27 -12.69 43.51 -13.98
C GLN A 27 -12.05 43.92 -12.66
N THR A 28 -10.71 43.89 -12.63
CA THR A 28 -9.90 44.41 -11.53
C THR A 28 -9.11 45.63 -11.99
N ASP A 29 -8.67 46.49 -11.06
CA ASP A 29 -7.90 47.69 -11.39
C ASP A 29 -6.47 47.39 -11.85
N ASP A 30 -5.89 46.29 -11.38
CA ASP A 30 -4.62 45.75 -11.85
C ASP A 30 -4.66 44.20 -11.95
N LYS A 31 -3.61 43.62 -12.52
CA LYS A 31 -3.34 42.17 -12.57
C LYS A 31 -2.24 41.75 -11.59
N VAL A 32 -1.38 42.67 -11.16
CA VAL A 32 -0.32 42.38 -10.18
C VAL A 32 -0.37 43.38 -9.04
N TYR A 33 -0.34 42.88 -7.81
CA TYR A 33 -0.45 43.66 -6.60
C TYR A 33 0.74 43.40 -5.66
N VAL A 34 1.12 44.44 -4.92
CA VAL A 34 2.11 44.42 -3.84
C VAL A 34 1.46 44.86 -2.52
N PRO A 35 2.10 44.63 -1.35
CA PRO A 35 1.54 45.04 -0.07
C PRO A 35 1.11 46.51 -0.02
N GLY A 36 -0.05 46.78 0.55
CA GLY A 36 -0.64 48.10 0.71
C GLY A 36 -1.53 48.58 -0.46
N GLN A 37 -1.55 47.87 -1.60
CA GLN A 37 -2.44 48.24 -2.71
C GLN A 37 -3.88 47.74 -2.47
N PRO A 38 -4.92 48.52 -2.82
CA PRO A 38 -6.29 48.02 -2.84
C PRO A 38 -6.51 47.09 -4.04
N LEU A 39 -7.35 46.06 -3.86
CA LEU A 39 -7.93 45.27 -4.94
C LEU A 39 -9.34 45.80 -5.20
N LEU A 40 -9.52 46.53 -6.29
CA LEU A 40 -10.81 47.05 -6.71
C LEU A 40 -11.44 46.08 -7.71
N VAL A 41 -12.68 45.68 -7.47
CA VAL A 41 -13.48 44.87 -8.39
C VAL A 41 -14.63 45.72 -8.89
N TYR A 42 -14.80 45.82 -10.21
CA TYR A 42 -15.85 46.64 -10.82
C TYR A 42 -16.38 46.01 -12.09
N GLY A 43 -17.59 46.41 -12.49
CA GLY A 43 -18.19 45.90 -13.72
C GLY A 43 -19.69 46.16 -13.81
N THR A 44 -20.38 45.26 -14.49
CA THR A 44 -21.83 45.34 -14.73
C THR A 44 -22.53 44.07 -14.26
N ALA A 45 -23.70 44.25 -13.66
CA ALA A 45 -24.57 43.19 -13.16
C ALA A 45 -26.04 43.62 -13.27
N THR A 46 -26.97 42.72 -12.94
CA THR A 46 -28.40 43.02 -13.02
C THR A 46 -28.81 44.00 -11.90
N PRO A 47 -29.38 45.17 -12.23
CA PRO A 47 -29.83 46.14 -11.22
C PRO A 47 -30.82 45.52 -10.22
N GLY A 48 -30.63 45.83 -8.94
CA GLY A 48 -31.49 45.32 -7.85
C GLY A 48 -31.19 43.88 -7.41
N GLU A 49 -30.21 43.20 -8.02
CA GLU A 49 -29.68 41.92 -7.54
C GLU A 49 -28.25 42.11 -7.02
N GLY A 50 -27.96 41.66 -5.80
CA GLY A 50 -26.64 41.81 -5.21
C GLY A 50 -25.57 40.95 -5.93
N VAL A 51 -24.37 41.51 -6.06
CA VAL A 51 -23.19 40.82 -6.61
C VAL A 51 -22.38 40.26 -5.46
N ILE A 52 -22.13 38.95 -5.47
CA ILE A 52 -21.23 38.30 -4.53
C ILE A 52 -19.82 38.37 -5.11
N VAL A 53 -18.84 38.86 -4.34
CA VAL A 53 -17.44 38.91 -4.75
C VAL A 53 -16.60 38.07 -3.79
N ARG A 54 -15.85 37.10 -4.32
CA ARG A 54 -14.99 36.20 -3.55
C ARG A 54 -13.56 36.30 -4.03
N LEU A 55 -12.62 36.21 -3.10
CA LEU A 55 -11.21 36.00 -3.39
C LEU A 55 -10.81 34.61 -2.94
N PHE A 56 -10.32 33.80 -3.86
CA PHE A 56 -9.69 32.53 -3.57
C PHE A 56 -8.18 32.71 -3.48
N ALA A 57 -7.59 32.19 -2.40
CA ALA A 57 -6.16 32.05 -2.24
C ALA A 57 -5.57 31.06 -3.27
N PRO A 58 -4.24 31.04 -3.48
CA PRO A 58 -3.62 30.11 -4.43
C PRO A 58 -3.86 28.65 -4.06
N ASP A 59 -4.09 28.36 -2.78
CA ASP A 59 -4.42 27.03 -2.28
C ASP A 59 -5.89 26.63 -2.51
N GLY A 60 -6.70 27.49 -3.13
CA GLY A 60 -8.11 27.27 -3.42
C GLY A 60 -9.08 27.58 -2.27
N THR A 61 -8.59 28.00 -1.10
CA THR A 61 -9.46 28.42 0.01
C THR A 61 -10.00 29.84 -0.21
N ILE A 62 -11.12 30.17 0.42
CA ILE A 62 -11.67 31.54 0.35
C ILE A 62 -10.86 32.44 1.29
N ALA A 63 -10.09 33.36 0.71
CA ALA A 63 -9.36 34.38 1.42
C ALA A 63 -10.27 35.53 1.86
N ARG A 64 -11.16 36.01 0.98
CA ARG A 64 -12.10 37.11 1.25
C ARG A 64 -13.44 36.90 0.58
N PHE A 65 -14.47 37.52 1.13
CA PHE A 65 -15.84 37.49 0.67
C PHE A 65 -16.47 38.84 0.96
N ASP A 66 -17.14 39.42 -0.02
CA ASP A 66 -17.95 40.63 0.13
C ASP A 66 -19.19 40.59 -0.78
N GLN A 67 -20.09 41.55 -0.59
CA GLN A 67 -21.29 41.75 -1.41
C GLN A 67 -21.44 43.21 -1.80
N ALA A 68 -21.65 43.47 -3.09
CA ALA A 68 -21.92 44.79 -3.64
C ALA A 68 -23.35 44.88 -4.19
N GLU A 69 -23.97 46.05 -4.07
CA GLU A 69 -25.25 46.35 -4.71
C GLU A 69 -25.01 47.12 -6.01
N PRO A 70 -25.44 46.60 -7.18
CA PRO A 70 -25.40 47.35 -8.42
C PRO A 70 -26.26 48.60 -8.34
N ASN A 71 -25.77 49.68 -8.92
CA ASN A 71 -26.53 50.90 -9.15
C ASN A 71 -27.73 50.65 -10.09
N ASP A 72 -28.63 51.63 -10.18
CA ASP A 72 -29.79 51.57 -11.10
C ASP A 72 -29.39 51.39 -12.58
N ASP A 73 -28.17 51.78 -12.95
CA ASP A 73 -27.59 51.61 -14.29
C ASP A 73 -26.89 50.25 -14.49
N GLY A 74 -26.89 49.39 -13.46
CA GLY A 74 -26.29 48.06 -13.46
C GLY A 74 -24.79 48.05 -13.15
N THR A 75 -24.15 49.20 -12.92
CA THR A 75 -22.73 49.24 -12.57
C THR A 75 -22.52 48.93 -11.10
N PHE A 76 -21.42 48.25 -10.77
CA PHE A 76 -21.01 48.05 -9.38
C PHE A 76 -19.50 48.31 -9.23
N THR A 77 -19.09 48.62 -8.00
CA THR A 77 -17.68 48.80 -7.63
C THR A 77 -17.51 48.42 -6.18
N ASP A 78 -16.47 47.64 -5.89
CA ASP A 78 -16.18 47.14 -4.55
C ASP A 78 -14.66 47.11 -4.29
N VAL A 79 -14.25 47.44 -3.06
CA VAL A 79 -12.85 47.31 -2.63
C VAL A 79 -12.75 46.05 -1.78
N LEU A 80 -12.46 44.93 -2.45
CA LEU A 80 -12.52 43.60 -1.85
C LEU A 80 -11.49 43.39 -0.71
N LEU A 81 -10.30 43.99 -0.86
CA LEU A 81 -9.33 44.11 0.22
C LEU A 81 -8.27 45.18 -0.07
N THR A 82 -7.48 45.49 0.95
CA THR A 82 -6.13 46.07 0.78
C THR A 82 -5.11 44.97 1.08
N TRP A 83 -4.21 44.70 0.14
CA TRP A 83 -3.23 43.62 0.24
C TRP A 83 -2.35 43.81 1.49
N PRO A 84 -2.30 42.83 2.41
CA PRO A 84 -1.46 42.92 3.59
C PRO A 84 0.00 42.61 3.25
N GLU A 85 0.87 42.66 4.25
CA GLU A 85 2.16 41.97 4.17
C GLU A 85 1.93 40.46 4.00
N ALA A 86 2.78 39.82 3.19
CA ALA A 86 2.65 38.39 2.95
C ALA A 86 2.81 37.58 4.25
N SER A 87 1.91 36.61 4.44
CA SER A 87 1.85 35.78 5.63
C SER A 87 1.48 34.34 5.27
N ARG A 88 1.31 33.47 6.27
CA ARG A 88 0.81 32.11 6.04
C ARG A 88 -0.64 32.08 5.57
N GLU A 89 -1.44 33.06 5.98
CA GLU A 89 -2.85 33.17 5.63
C GLU A 89 -3.05 33.90 4.30
N MET A 90 -2.14 34.80 3.96
CA MET A 90 -2.13 35.56 2.70
C MET A 90 -0.74 35.49 2.05
N PRO A 91 -0.34 34.32 1.51
CA PRO A 91 0.96 34.14 0.88
C PRO A 91 1.01 34.79 -0.51
N TYR A 92 2.21 35.04 -1.03
CA TYR A 92 2.38 35.39 -2.44
C TYR A 92 1.93 34.24 -3.35
N GLY A 93 1.40 34.58 -4.53
CA GLY A 93 0.91 33.61 -5.52
C GLY A 93 -0.23 34.17 -6.37
N THR A 94 -0.84 33.32 -7.19
CA THR A 94 -2.01 33.67 -7.98
C THR A 94 -3.30 33.43 -7.20
N TYR A 95 -4.09 34.49 -7.04
CA TYR A 95 -5.42 34.48 -6.44
C TYR A 95 -6.47 34.56 -7.55
N THR A 96 -7.66 34.01 -7.29
CA THR A 96 -8.81 34.14 -8.22
C THR A 96 -9.87 35.02 -7.57
N VAL A 97 -10.20 36.12 -8.22
CA VAL A 97 -11.44 36.86 -7.95
C VAL A 97 -12.57 36.16 -8.69
N GLU A 98 -13.68 35.93 -8.01
CA GLU A 98 -14.91 35.46 -8.61
C GLU A 98 -16.04 36.41 -8.23
N ALA A 99 -16.70 36.98 -9.23
CA ALA A 99 -17.93 37.74 -9.06
C ALA A 99 -19.10 36.87 -9.51
N ILE A 100 -20.22 36.90 -8.79
CA ILE A 100 -21.44 36.14 -9.11
C ILE A 100 -22.67 37.05 -9.01
N SER A 101 -23.52 37.03 -10.04
CA SER A 101 -24.81 37.74 -10.07
C SER A 101 -25.83 36.94 -10.86
N ALA A 102 -27.08 36.86 -10.41
CA ALA A 102 -28.19 36.21 -11.15
C ALA A 102 -27.96 34.75 -11.60
N GLY A 103 -26.92 34.06 -11.09
CA GLY A 103 -26.50 32.72 -11.53
C GLY A 103 -25.36 32.70 -12.56
N ASP A 104 -24.98 33.86 -13.10
CA ASP A 104 -23.76 34.02 -13.91
C ASP A 104 -22.54 34.25 -12.99
N SER A 105 -21.36 33.81 -13.45
CA SER A 105 -20.09 33.96 -12.71
C SER A 105 -18.97 34.37 -13.65
N GLU A 106 -18.13 35.30 -13.19
CA GLU A 106 -16.93 35.76 -13.88
C GLU A 106 -15.71 35.60 -12.97
N THR A 107 -14.66 34.98 -13.49
CA THR A 107 -13.42 34.69 -12.75
C THR A 107 -12.21 35.40 -13.33
N ILE A 108 -11.40 36.03 -12.48
CA ILE A 108 -10.23 36.81 -12.87
C ILE A 108 -9.04 36.38 -12.00
N ASP A 109 -7.97 35.95 -12.63
CA ASP A 109 -6.71 35.66 -11.93
C ASP A 109 -5.89 36.94 -11.75
N VAL A 110 -5.44 37.16 -10.50
CA VAL A 110 -4.55 38.26 -10.10
C VAL A 110 -3.36 37.72 -9.33
N THR A 111 -2.21 38.38 -9.42
CA THR A 111 -0.99 37.94 -8.75
C THR A 111 -0.65 38.85 -7.59
N PHE A 112 -0.45 38.28 -6.40
CA PHE A 112 0.13 38.99 -5.26
C PHE A 112 1.62 38.65 -5.15
N ALA A 113 2.47 39.67 -5.22
CA ALA A 113 3.92 39.52 -5.30
C ALA A 113 4.68 40.52 -4.43
N ALA A 114 5.95 40.23 -4.17
CA ALA A 114 6.85 41.16 -3.53
C ALA A 114 7.21 42.31 -4.49
N GLU A 115 7.43 43.52 -3.97
CA GLU A 115 7.78 44.71 -4.76
C GLU A 115 9.08 44.56 -5.57
N ALA A 116 9.99 43.68 -5.17
CA ALA A 116 11.20 43.38 -5.96
C ALA A 116 10.94 42.47 -7.19
N ALA A 117 9.77 41.83 -7.26
CA ALA A 117 9.43 40.82 -8.28
C ALA A 117 8.58 41.37 -9.44
N ILE A 118 8.06 42.60 -9.33
CA ILE A 118 7.20 43.26 -10.35
C ILE A 118 7.91 43.63 -11.66
N THR A 119 9.22 43.35 -11.79
CA THR A 119 9.94 43.54 -13.06
C THR A 119 9.49 42.58 -14.17
N GLU A 120 8.71 41.54 -13.84
CA GLU A 120 8.18 40.57 -14.78
C GLU A 120 6.65 40.71 -14.95
N SER A 121 6.18 40.51 -16.20
CA SER A 121 4.77 40.36 -16.54
C SER A 121 4.10 39.31 -15.63
N PRO A 122 2.78 39.39 -15.33
CA PRO A 122 2.10 38.41 -14.49
C PRO A 122 2.45 36.97 -14.90
N SER A 123 3.10 36.25 -13.99
CA SER A 123 3.44 34.85 -14.22
C SER A 123 2.16 34.03 -14.26
N PRO A 124 1.99 33.11 -15.23
CA PRO A 124 0.83 32.23 -15.24
C PRO A 124 0.83 31.34 -14.00
N ARG A 125 -0.35 31.14 -13.41
CA ARG A 125 -0.59 30.20 -12.31
C ARG A 125 0.09 28.86 -12.59
N ARG A 126 0.95 28.40 -11.67
CA ARG A 126 1.67 27.14 -11.85
C ARG A 126 1.16 26.09 -10.88
N ILE A 127 0.46 25.10 -11.43
CA ILE A 127 0.07 23.90 -10.68
C ILE A 127 1.03 22.73 -10.93
N SER A 128 1.33 21.97 -9.88
CA SER A 128 2.25 20.84 -9.91
C SER A 128 1.65 19.63 -9.21
N THR A 129 1.72 18.48 -9.89
CA THR A 129 1.25 17.18 -9.41
C THR A 129 2.44 16.24 -9.21
N ALA A 130 2.60 15.70 -8.00
CA ALA A 130 3.56 14.65 -7.69
C ALA A 130 2.82 13.37 -7.31
N VAL A 131 3.27 12.22 -7.82
CA VAL A 131 2.67 10.91 -7.55
C VAL A 131 3.69 10.03 -6.85
N PHE A 132 3.27 9.41 -5.75
CA PHE A 132 4.06 8.49 -4.96
C PHE A 132 3.34 7.15 -4.91
N ALA A 133 3.99 6.10 -5.41
CA ALA A 133 3.51 4.73 -5.32
C ALA A 133 4.69 3.83 -4.88
N PRO A 134 4.43 2.67 -4.24
CA PRO A 134 5.45 1.67 -3.99
C PRO A 134 6.14 1.28 -5.30
N THR A 135 7.46 1.08 -5.29
CA THR A 135 8.18 0.64 -6.49
C THR A 135 7.85 -0.82 -6.86
N GLU A 136 7.47 -1.61 -5.86
CA GLU A 136 7.07 -3.01 -5.99
C GLU A 136 5.80 -3.29 -5.19
N ALA A 137 4.98 -4.22 -5.67
CA ALA A 137 3.79 -4.71 -4.96
C ALA A 137 3.49 -6.17 -5.32
N ALA A 138 2.65 -6.83 -4.53
CA ALA A 138 2.17 -8.18 -4.84
C ALA A 138 0.81 -8.13 -5.56
N ILE A 139 0.61 -9.06 -6.49
CA ILE A 139 -0.70 -9.28 -7.11
C ILE A 139 -1.75 -9.62 -6.05
N GLY A 140 -2.94 -9.01 -6.13
CA GLY A 140 -4.03 -9.21 -5.18
C GLY A 140 -3.78 -8.62 -3.78
N ALA A 141 -2.69 -7.88 -3.57
CA ALA A 141 -2.44 -7.14 -2.33
C ALA A 141 -2.74 -5.65 -2.54
N PRO A 142 -3.53 -5.01 -1.67
CA PRO A 142 -3.80 -3.58 -1.79
C PRO A 142 -2.51 -2.78 -1.60
N MET A 143 -2.25 -1.84 -2.51
CA MET A 143 -1.19 -0.85 -2.40
C MET A 143 -1.79 0.55 -2.32
N ARG A 144 -1.13 1.46 -1.59
CA ARG A 144 -1.58 2.85 -1.49
C ARG A 144 -0.77 3.76 -2.40
N ILE A 145 -1.46 4.59 -3.17
CA ILE A 145 -0.88 5.63 -4.02
C ILE A 145 -1.20 6.97 -3.37
N PHE A 146 -0.22 7.87 -3.32
CA PHE A 146 -0.41 9.25 -2.88
C PHE A 146 -0.24 10.21 -4.05
N VAL A 147 -1.04 11.26 -4.07
CA VAL A 147 -0.94 12.34 -5.04
C VAL A 147 -0.88 13.65 -4.28
N GLN A 148 0.19 14.40 -4.48
CA GLN A 148 0.33 15.76 -3.96
C GLN A 148 0.04 16.77 -5.07
N VAL A 149 -0.84 17.74 -4.80
CA VAL A 149 -1.19 18.81 -5.72
C VAL A 149 -0.85 20.15 -5.08
N THR A 150 -0.08 20.97 -5.79
CA THR A 150 0.29 22.31 -5.34
C THR A 150 -0.01 23.36 -6.42
N SER A 151 -0.29 24.58 -5.99
CA SER A 151 -0.43 25.78 -6.83
C SER A 151 0.49 26.85 -6.28
N ASP A 152 1.43 27.32 -7.09
CA ASP A 152 2.49 28.26 -6.69
C ASP A 152 3.27 27.82 -5.43
N GLY A 153 3.36 26.50 -5.23
CA GLY A 153 4.03 25.87 -4.08
C GLY A 153 3.14 25.67 -2.85
N LEU A 154 1.89 26.09 -2.88
CA LEU A 154 0.91 25.93 -1.79
C LEU A 154 0.04 24.70 -2.03
N LEU A 155 -0.33 23.99 -0.96
CA LEU A 155 -1.10 22.74 -1.03
C LEU A 155 -2.55 23.01 -1.43
N VAL A 156 -2.98 22.50 -2.58
CA VAL A 156 -4.32 22.77 -3.13
C VAL A 156 -5.40 22.06 -2.30
N ALA A 157 -6.33 22.81 -1.73
CA ALA A 157 -7.54 22.31 -1.09
C ALA A 157 -8.62 21.97 -2.11
N GLY A 158 -9.52 21.05 -1.70
CA GLY A 158 -10.76 20.78 -2.40
C GLY A 158 -11.14 19.30 -2.36
N ASP A 159 -12.21 18.99 -3.08
CA ASP A 159 -12.69 17.63 -3.24
C ASP A 159 -11.76 16.85 -4.19
N PRO A 160 -11.14 15.74 -3.76
CA PRO A 160 -10.35 14.88 -4.64
C PRO A 160 -11.13 14.39 -5.87
N ALA A 161 -12.45 14.20 -5.77
CA ALA A 161 -13.28 13.77 -6.88
C ALA A 161 -13.33 14.81 -8.01
N GLU A 162 -13.17 16.10 -7.71
CA GLU A 162 -13.08 17.17 -8.70
C GLU A 162 -11.64 17.42 -9.15
N ILE A 163 -10.71 17.45 -8.20
CA ILE A 163 -9.30 17.75 -8.47
C ILE A 163 -8.66 16.64 -9.31
N LEU A 164 -8.89 15.37 -8.97
CA LEU A 164 -8.19 14.21 -9.56
C LEU A 164 -9.06 13.38 -10.51
N ARG A 165 -10.15 13.97 -11.03
CA ARG A 165 -11.21 13.30 -11.81
C ARG A 165 -10.81 12.57 -13.09
N ALA A 166 -9.57 12.71 -13.57
CA ALA A 166 -9.07 12.01 -14.76
C ALA A 166 -7.85 11.12 -14.45
N THR A 167 -7.61 10.83 -13.17
CA THR A 167 -6.53 9.95 -12.74
C THR A 167 -6.85 8.50 -13.08
N HIS A 168 -5.86 7.76 -13.56
CA HIS A 168 -6.02 6.38 -13.98
C HIS A 168 -4.71 5.60 -13.83
N VAL A 169 -4.80 4.27 -13.91
CA VAL A 169 -3.65 3.37 -13.98
C VAL A 169 -3.64 2.65 -15.33
N HIS A 170 -2.45 2.46 -15.90
CA HIS A 170 -2.21 1.61 -17.06
C HIS A 170 -1.64 0.26 -16.60
N PRO A 171 -2.42 -0.83 -16.65
CA PRO A 171 -1.92 -2.18 -16.43
C PRO A 171 -1.06 -2.66 -17.62
N PRO A 172 -0.21 -3.67 -17.43
CA PRO A 172 0.68 -4.19 -18.48
C PRO A 172 -0.07 -4.85 -19.65
N GLY A 173 -1.32 -5.26 -19.47
CA GLY A 173 -2.19 -5.78 -20.53
C GLY A 173 -2.75 -4.72 -21.48
N GLY A 174 -2.46 -3.43 -21.23
CA GLY A 174 -2.99 -2.29 -21.98
C GLY A 174 -4.32 -1.77 -21.43
N GLY A 175 -4.76 -0.63 -21.97
CA GLY A 175 -5.93 0.10 -21.49
C GLY A 175 -5.62 1.05 -20.32
N ALA A 176 -6.66 1.67 -19.80
CA ALA A 176 -6.61 2.51 -18.60
C ALA A 176 -7.77 2.11 -17.68
N VAL A 177 -7.45 1.90 -16.40
CA VAL A 177 -8.46 1.72 -15.35
C VAL A 177 -8.55 3.03 -14.61
N ALA A 178 -9.73 3.63 -14.62
CA ALA A 178 -9.95 4.90 -13.98
C ALA A 178 -9.86 4.75 -12.46
N LEU A 179 -9.29 5.76 -11.81
CA LEU A 179 -9.16 5.89 -10.35
C LEU A 179 -9.89 7.16 -9.86
N ASP A 180 -10.74 7.75 -10.71
CA ASP A 180 -11.55 8.89 -10.34
C ASP A 180 -12.58 8.48 -9.28
N GLY A 181 -12.77 9.33 -8.27
CA GLY A 181 -13.65 9.04 -7.13
C GLY A 181 -13.06 8.09 -6.07
N ASP A 182 -11.96 7.39 -6.35
CA ASP A 182 -11.31 6.51 -5.36
C ASP A 182 -10.42 7.30 -4.37
N PHE A 183 -10.03 8.52 -4.75
CA PHE A 183 -9.15 9.35 -3.94
C PHE A 183 -9.85 9.93 -2.70
N ARG A 184 -9.12 9.91 -1.60
CA ARG A 184 -9.50 10.53 -0.32
C ARG A 184 -8.44 11.55 0.09
N ALA A 185 -8.87 12.62 0.74
CA ALA A 185 -7.94 13.58 1.32
C ALA A 185 -7.27 12.98 2.56
N LEU A 186 -5.93 12.92 2.56
CA LEU A 186 -5.14 12.67 3.77
C LEU A 186 -4.88 13.98 4.51
N HIS A 187 -4.52 15.00 3.74
CA HIS A 187 -4.30 16.38 4.15
C HIS A 187 -4.67 17.28 2.98
N GLN A 188 -4.85 18.59 3.22
CA GLN A 188 -4.93 19.56 2.14
C GLN A 188 -3.76 19.38 1.16
N GLY A 189 -4.05 19.31 -0.13
CA GLY A 189 -3.09 19.09 -1.21
C GLY A 189 -2.43 17.71 -1.22
N LEU A 190 -2.82 16.77 -0.36
CA LEU A 190 -2.28 15.41 -0.31
C LEU A 190 -3.42 14.39 -0.25
N TYR A 191 -3.57 13.66 -1.34
CA TYR A 191 -4.65 12.70 -1.57
C TYR A 191 -4.09 11.28 -1.64
N TYR A 192 -4.92 10.28 -1.36
CA TYR A 192 -4.54 8.87 -1.51
C TYR A 192 -5.67 8.02 -2.06
N ALA A 193 -5.31 6.97 -2.79
CA ALA A 193 -6.20 5.90 -3.22
C ALA A 193 -5.54 4.54 -2.95
N ASP A 194 -6.35 3.54 -2.61
CA ASP A 194 -5.90 2.16 -2.47
C ASP A 194 -6.22 1.42 -3.78
N HIS A 195 -5.23 0.73 -4.35
CA HIS A 195 -5.34 -0.01 -5.60
C HIS A 195 -4.91 -1.47 -5.38
N GLU A 196 -5.72 -2.42 -5.84
CA GLU A 196 -5.40 -3.84 -5.79
C GLU A 196 -5.09 -4.33 -7.23
N PRO A 197 -3.82 -4.63 -7.55
CA PRO A 197 -3.45 -5.01 -8.90
C PRO A 197 -3.92 -6.44 -9.21
N SER A 198 -4.60 -6.60 -10.34
CA SER A 198 -5.13 -7.90 -10.80
C SER A 198 -4.25 -8.61 -11.83
N SER A 199 -3.06 -8.06 -12.12
CA SER A 199 -2.14 -8.62 -13.12
C SER A 199 -0.67 -8.42 -12.71
N LEU A 200 0.22 -9.27 -13.22
CA LEU A 200 1.66 -9.15 -13.00
C LEU A 200 2.29 -8.18 -14.00
N GLY A 201 3.34 -7.48 -13.56
CA GLY A 201 4.14 -6.58 -14.40
C GLY A 201 3.97 -5.10 -14.05
N THR A 202 4.44 -4.25 -14.95
CA THR A 202 4.53 -2.80 -14.73
C THR A 202 3.16 -2.13 -14.80
N HIS A 203 2.76 -1.49 -13.71
CA HIS A 203 1.59 -0.61 -13.64
C HIS A 203 2.09 0.84 -13.63
N VAL A 204 1.53 1.69 -14.50
CA VAL A 204 1.85 3.12 -14.55
C VAL A 204 0.65 3.91 -14.03
N PHE A 205 0.82 4.56 -12.89
CA PHE A 205 -0.16 5.48 -12.33
C PHE A 205 0.02 6.84 -12.97
N HIS A 206 -1.04 7.39 -13.54
CA HIS A 206 -1.06 8.72 -14.14
C HIS A 206 -2.11 9.58 -13.44
N ALA A 207 -1.65 10.48 -12.58
CA ALA A 207 -2.51 11.46 -11.94
C ALA A 207 -2.66 12.71 -12.81
N VAL A 208 -3.90 13.18 -12.90
CA VAL A 208 -4.26 14.40 -13.63
C VAL A 208 -5.02 15.29 -12.66
N ALA A 209 -4.39 16.39 -12.26
CA ALA A 209 -4.96 17.36 -11.33
C ALA A 209 -5.52 18.58 -12.09
N PHE A 210 -6.73 18.99 -11.75
CA PHE A 210 -7.37 20.21 -12.24
C PHE A 210 -7.56 21.19 -11.10
N HIS A 211 -7.20 22.44 -11.31
CA HIS A 211 -7.43 23.50 -10.33
C HIS A 211 -7.54 24.87 -11.03
N GLN A 212 -8.66 25.57 -10.80
CA GLN A 212 -8.94 26.93 -11.29
C GLN A 212 -8.58 27.11 -12.79
N GLY A 213 -9.07 26.20 -13.64
CA GLY A 213 -8.89 26.26 -15.09
C GLY A 213 -7.57 25.69 -15.62
N THR A 214 -6.62 25.33 -14.76
CA THR A 214 -5.33 24.75 -15.15
C THR A 214 -5.29 23.24 -14.89
N ALA A 215 -4.50 22.51 -15.68
CA ALA A 215 -4.23 21.08 -15.50
C ALA A 215 -2.74 20.78 -15.27
N SER A 216 -2.44 19.78 -14.43
CA SER A 216 -1.08 19.28 -14.17
C SER A 216 -1.07 17.77 -14.08
N HIS A 217 0.01 17.18 -14.57
CA HIS A 217 0.16 15.73 -14.69
C HIS A 217 1.33 15.24 -13.84
N GLY A 218 1.17 14.06 -13.25
CA GLY A 218 2.25 13.34 -12.59
C GLY A 218 2.11 11.84 -12.82
N SER A 219 3.23 11.13 -12.77
CA SER A 219 3.22 9.68 -12.96
C SER A 219 4.15 8.95 -11.99
N ALA A 220 3.75 7.76 -11.59
CA ALA A 220 4.56 6.83 -10.82
C ALA A 220 4.44 5.42 -11.43
N VAL A 221 5.44 4.58 -11.18
CA VAL A 221 5.51 3.24 -11.74
C VAL A 221 5.70 2.24 -10.62
N THR A 222 4.90 1.17 -10.65
CA THR A 222 4.98 0.04 -9.71
C THR A 222 5.13 -1.26 -10.48
N THR A 223 6.08 -2.10 -10.08
CA THR A 223 6.22 -3.46 -10.62
C THR A 223 5.46 -4.43 -9.74
N VAL A 224 4.43 -5.08 -10.31
CA VAL A 224 3.63 -6.07 -9.59
C VAL A 224 4.21 -7.46 -9.80
N LEU A 225 4.51 -8.13 -8.69
CA LEU A 225 5.12 -9.45 -8.60
C LEU A 225 4.14 -10.47 -8.04
N SER A 226 4.48 -11.76 -8.13
CA SER A 226 3.63 -12.85 -7.62
C SER A 226 3.58 -12.92 -6.08
N GLY A 227 4.44 -12.17 -5.40
CA GLY A 227 4.47 -11.98 -3.95
C GLY A 227 5.34 -10.78 -3.62
N ASP A 228 5.23 -10.26 -2.40
CA ASP A 228 6.05 -9.16 -1.93
C ASP A 228 7.27 -9.68 -1.15
N ILE A 229 8.19 -8.76 -0.82
CA ILE A 229 9.40 -9.07 -0.04
C ILE A 229 9.03 -9.58 1.37
N GLY A 230 7.89 -9.16 1.92
CA GLY A 230 7.38 -9.64 3.21
C GLY A 230 7.10 -11.14 3.17
N ALA A 231 6.32 -11.60 2.20
CA ALA A 231 5.98 -12.99 2.01
C ALA A 231 7.22 -13.86 1.73
N VAL A 232 8.24 -13.34 1.04
CA VAL A 232 9.52 -14.05 0.88
C VAL A 232 10.25 -14.17 2.23
N THR A 233 10.24 -13.12 3.04
CA THR A 233 10.88 -13.11 4.37
C THR A 233 10.20 -14.10 5.31
N ASP A 234 8.87 -14.17 5.29
CA ASP A 234 8.10 -15.12 6.10
C ASP A 234 8.43 -16.58 5.72
N ARG A 235 8.52 -16.86 4.41
CA ARG A 235 8.94 -18.19 3.91
C ARG A 235 10.37 -18.54 4.30
N LEU A 236 11.28 -17.57 4.34
CA LEU A 236 12.65 -17.79 4.80
C LEU A 236 12.70 -18.09 6.30
N ALA A 237 11.88 -17.42 7.12
CA ALA A 237 11.76 -17.71 8.55
C ALA A 237 11.19 -19.11 8.80
N GLU A 238 10.17 -19.52 8.03
CA GLU A 238 9.62 -20.88 8.11
C GLU A 238 10.67 -21.93 7.71
N LEU A 239 11.45 -21.68 6.65
CA LEU A 239 12.52 -22.57 6.22
C LEU A 239 13.63 -22.70 7.28
N ASP A 240 14.02 -21.61 7.93
CA ASP A 240 15.01 -21.63 9.02
C ASP A 240 14.51 -22.48 10.21
N SER A 241 13.24 -22.34 10.57
CA SER A 241 12.61 -23.18 11.60
C SER A 241 12.61 -24.66 11.21
N LEU A 242 12.31 -24.99 9.95
CA LEU A 242 12.31 -26.37 9.45
C LEU A 242 13.73 -26.96 9.42
N LEU A 243 14.73 -26.16 9.04
CA LEU A 243 16.14 -26.56 9.07
C LEU A 243 16.63 -26.79 10.50
N ALA A 244 16.28 -25.93 11.45
CA ALA A 244 16.59 -26.09 12.86
C ALA A 244 15.98 -27.37 13.44
N ALA A 245 14.70 -27.65 13.13
CA ALA A 245 14.03 -28.89 13.53
C ALA A 245 14.72 -30.13 12.92
N THR A 246 15.05 -30.08 11.63
CA THR A 246 15.76 -31.17 10.94
C THR A 246 17.14 -31.41 11.54
N SER A 247 17.88 -30.34 11.87
CA SER A 247 19.17 -30.45 12.55
C SER A 247 19.04 -31.05 13.95
N GLY A 248 17.98 -30.70 14.68
CA GLY A 248 17.67 -31.30 15.99
C GLY A 248 17.41 -32.80 15.89
N GLU A 249 16.62 -33.22 14.90
CA GLU A 249 16.31 -34.63 14.66
C GLU A 249 17.54 -35.43 14.23
N LEU A 250 18.40 -34.87 13.37
CA LEU A 250 19.71 -35.47 13.04
C LEU A 250 20.60 -35.62 14.28
N GLY A 251 20.59 -34.64 15.18
CA GLY A 251 21.30 -34.71 16.46
C GLY A 251 20.80 -35.86 17.34
N ARG A 252 19.47 -36.03 17.45
CA ARG A 252 18.86 -37.17 18.15
C ARG A 252 19.26 -38.51 17.52
N LEU A 253 19.11 -38.64 16.21
CA LEU A 253 19.44 -39.86 15.48
C LEU A 253 20.92 -40.25 15.67
N SER A 254 21.82 -39.26 15.60
CA SER A 254 23.25 -39.47 15.87
C SER A 254 23.49 -40.00 17.29
N GLY A 255 22.81 -39.44 18.28
CA GLY A 255 22.85 -39.91 19.67
C GLY A 255 22.35 -41.34 19.83
N GLU A 256 21.20 -41.68 19.23
CA GLU A 256 20.63 -43.03 19.27
C GLU A 256 21.54 -44.07 18.58
N ILE A 257 22.18 -43.70 17.47
CA ILE A 257 23.19 -44.56 16.81
C ILE A 257 24.40 -44.80 17.73
N GLY A 258 24.86 -43.76 18.43
CA GLY A 258 25.94 -43.89 19.41
C GLY A 258 25.57 -44.82 20.56
N GLU A 259 24.36 -44.69 21.10
CA GLU A 259 23.84 -45.57 22.15
C GLU A 259 23.72 -47.01 21.65
N PHE A 260 23.14 -47.22 20.45
CA PHE A 260 23.08 -48.53 19.82
C PHE A 260 24.46 -49.16 19.63
N GLY A 261 25.46 -48.37 19.24
CA GLY A 261 26.86 -48.79 19.15
C GLY A 261 27.40 -49.29 20.49
N SER A 262 27.13 -48.57 21.58
CA SER A 262 27.55 -48.98 22.93
C SER A 262 26.88 -50.29 23.39
N VAL A 263 25.60 -50.47 23.06
CA VAL A 263 24.85 -51.70 23.34
C VAL A 263 25.46 -52.88 22.57
N LEU A 264 25.81 -52.67 21.30
CA LEU A 264 26.43 -53.69 20.46
C LEU A 264 27.81 -54.09 20.99
N GLU A 265 28.63 -53.12 21.42
CA GLU A 265 29.94 -53.38 22.02
C GLU A 265 29.83 -54.17 23.33
N GLY A 266 28.87 -53.79 24.20
CA GLY A 266 28.57 -54.53 25.43
C GLY A 266 28.08 -55.95 25.17
N ALA A 267 27.26 -56.16 24.14
CA ALA A 267 26.82 -57.48 23.73
C ALA A 267 27.98 -58.33 23.19
N ALA A 268 28.86 -57.75 22.38
CA ALA A 268 30.04 -58.43 21.85
C ALA A 268 30.99 -58.89 22.97
N SER A 269 31.25 -58.04 23.96
CA SER A 269 32.07 -58.39 25.13
C SER A 269 31.48 -59.56 25.93
N ARG A 270 30.17 -59.59 26.18
CA ARG A 270 29.52 -60.72 26.88
C ARG A 270 29.60 -62.03 26.10
N VAL A 271 29.49 -61.97 24.77
CA VAL A 271 29.66 -63.15 23.91
C VAL A 271 31.08 -63.67 23.98
N ASP A 272 32.08 -62.79 23.99
CA ASP A 272 33.49 -63.16 24.10
C ASP A 272 33.78 -63.83 25.45
N GLU A 273 33.32 -63.22 26.56
CA GLU A 273 33.41 -63.81 27.90
C GLU A 273 32.74 -65.19 27.99
N SER A 274 31.51 -65.30 27.48
CA SER A 274 30.80 -66.58 27.45
C SER A 274 31.53 -67.63 26.62
N THR A 275 32.14 -67.23 25.50
CA THR A 275 32.92 -68.12 24.64
C THR A 275 34.20 -68.57 25.33
N GLY A 276 34.87 -67.68 26.05
CA GLY A 276 36.02 -68.00 26.91
C GLY A 276 35.65 -69.03 27.98
N ALA A 277 34.60 -68.78 28.75
CA ALA A 277 34.12 -69.70 29.79
C ALA A 277 33.70 -71.08 29.24
N MET A 278 33.09 -71.11 28.04
CA MET A 278 32.79 -72.38 27.36
C MET A 278 34.06 -73.14 26.98
N ARG A 279 35.11 -72.47 26.47
CA ARG A 279 36.39 -73.11 26.14
C ARG A 279 37.07 -73.71 27.37
N GLU A 280 37.06 -72.99 28.50
CA GLU A 280 37.57 -73.51 29.76
C GLU A 280 36.79 -74.75 30.22
N SER A 281 35.45 -74.68 30.14
CA SER A 281 34.58 -75.81 30.50
C SER A 281 34.84 -77.03 29.61
N VAL A 282 35.00 -76.85 28.30
CA VAL A 282 35.37 -77.93 27.37
C VAL A 282 36.73 -78.51 27.73
N THR A 283 37.72 -77.69 28.06
CA THR A 283 39.06 -78.14 28.46
C THR A 283 39.01 -78.95 29.76
N ALA A 284 38.20 -78.52 30.72
CA ALA A 284 37.97 -79.26 31.97
C ALA A 284 37.28 -80.62 31.72
N ILE A 285 36.29 -80.66 30.81
CA ILE A 285 35.63 -81.91 30.40
C ILE A 285 36.61 -82.85 29.69
N GLU A 286 37.44 -82.34 28.78
CA GLU A 286 38.50 -83.13 28.13
C GLU A 286 39.45 -83.73 29.16
N GLY A 287 39.90 -82.93 30.13
CA GLY A 287 40.75 -83.40 31.23
C GLY A 287 40.08 -84.48 32.09
N ALA A 288 38.83 -84.27 32.49
CA ALA A 288 38.04 -85.24 33.25
C ALA A 288 37.79 -86.55 32.46
N SER A 289 37.55 -86.43 31.16
CA SER A 289 37.39 -87.56 30.24
C SER A 289 38.66 -88.40 30.15
N LEU A 290 39.83 -87.75 30.02
CA LEU A 290 41.12 -88.43 30.04
C LEU A 290 41.38 -89.16 31.37
N GLN A 291 41.05 -88.54 32.51
CA GLN A 291 41.18 -89.18 33.82
C GLN A 291 40.25 -90.39 33.97
N LEU A 292 38.99 -90.27 33.54
CA LEU A 292 38.05 -91.39 33.49
C LEU A 292 38.59 -92.54 32.65
N ASN A 293 39.11 -92.24 31.46
CA ASN A 293 39.67 -93.25 30.58
C ASN A 293 40.89 -93.94 31.21
N ALA A 294 41.76 -93.17 31.88
CA ALA A 294 42.91 -93.71 32.60
C ALA A 294 42.52 -94.65 33.75
N LEU A 295 41.37 -94.41 34.41
CA LEU A 295 40.84 -95.29 35.45
C LEU A 295 40.07 -96.49 34.89
N PHE A 296 39.42 -96.32 33.74
CA PHE A 296 38.58 -97.34 33.11
C PHE A 296 39.39 -98.58 32.71
N PHE A 297 40.56 -98.41 32.11
CA PHE A 297 41.40 -99.56 31.68
C PHE A 297 41.86 -100.47 32.84
N PRO A 298 42.42 -99.95 33.95
CA PRO A 298 42.71 -100.75 35.13
C PRO A 298 41.50 -101.48 35.70
N ILE A 299 40.34 -100.81 35.80
CA ILE A 299 39.12 -101.40 36.35
C ILE A 299 38.64 -102.55 35.45
N VAL A 300 38.54 -102.34 34.15
CA VAL A 300 38.14 -103.39 33.20
C VAL A 300 39.11 -104.56 33.24
N GLY A 301 40.42 -104.29 33.31
CA GLY A 301 41.45 -105.32 33.48
C GLY A 301 41.28 -106.13 34.77
N LEU A 302 40.98 -105.48 35.89
CA LEU A 302 40.68 -106.14 37.16
C LEU A 302 39.42 -107.01 37.08
N VAL A 303 38.34 -106.50 36.46
CA VAL A 303 37.10 -107.26 36.26
C VAL A 303 37.37 -108.50 35.39
N ALA A 304 38.09 -108.35 34.29
CA ALA A 304 38.47 -109.47 33.42
C ALA A 304 39.31 -110.52 34.15
N PHE A 305 40.25 -110.08 35.00
CA PHE A 305 41.05 -110.97 35.85
C PHE A 305 40.18 -111.76 36.84
N ILE A 306 39.25 -111.08 37.53
CA ILE A 306 38.32 -111.72 38.46
C ILE A 306 37.46 -112.77 37.75
N VAL A 307 36.93 -112.44 36.58
CA VAL A 307 36.11 -113.37 35.77
C VAL A 307 36.93 -114.58 35.33
N ALA A 308 38.16 -114.38 34.85
CA ALA A 308 39.04 -115.49 34.48
C ALA A 308 39.35 -116.42 35.67
N LEU A 309 39.58 -115.84 36.86
CA LEU A 309 39.77 -116.61 38.10
C LEU A 309 38.52 -117.41 38.48
N GLN A 310 37.33 -116.80 38.38
CA GLN A 310 36.06 -117.48 38.64
C GLN A 310 35.85 -118.69 37.70
N ILE A 311 36.15 -118.54 36.41
CA ILE A 311 36.07 -119.62 35.42
C ILE A 311 37.05 -120.75 35.77
N ALA A 312 38.30 -120.42 36.11
CA ALA A 312 39.31 -121.41 36.47
C ALA A 312 38.94 -122.20 37.74
N ILE A 313 38.37 -121.53 38.75
CA ILE A 313 37.87 -122.18 39.97
C ILE A 313 36.72 -123.14 39.61
N LEU A 314 35.74 -122.72 38.82
CA LEU A 314 34.61 -123.57 38.40
C LEU A 314 35.07 -124.78 37.56
N ALA A 315 36.07 -124.61 36.71
CA ALA A 315 36.62 -125.69 35.89
C ALA A 315 37.35 -126.76 36.72
N ARG A 316 37.93 -126.41 37.88
CA ARG A 316 38.62 -127.35 38.79
C ARG A 316 37.66 -128.26 39.58
N TRP A 317 36.38 -127.92 39.64
CA TRP A 317 35.36 -128.64 40.42
C TRP A 317 34.45 -129.52 39.53
N ARG A 318 34.89 -129.79 38.30
CA ARG A 318 34.35 -130.83 37.40
C ARG A 318 35.38 -131.93 37.22
#